data_AF-A0A661P7I9-F1
#
_entry.id   AF-A0A661P7I9-F1
#
_cell.length_a   1.000
_cell.length_b   1.000
_cell.length_c   1.000
_cell.angle_alpha   90.00
_cell.angle_beta   90.00
_cell.angle_gamma   90.00
#
_symmetry.space_group_name_H-M   'P 1'
#
loop_
_entity.id
_entity.type
_entity.pdbx_description
1 polymer ?
#
loop_
_entity_poly.entity_id
_entity_poly.type
_entity_poly.pdbx_seq_one_letter_code
_entity_poly.pdbx_strand_id
1 'polypeptide(L)'
;MPFSLRPPGDESVTVDLRKVLHGEEVARARVFFRVMLIIALTTGGFIPLLAGEDWLRFISAGLCAVVVLVAVGVLLLLRRPARYTSEVAAIVGVISGTTAVIIIYYIGPFSAGSMVLTLGIYFFGTSHSRLAARSTYGAIAALDLAASAGIAADVFPDRSLFSTDLAQPFTRWFQVVMSQVIFGLTFYLARTSRRATEGALERVNRANLQIYKREGLLYEARNELARATRPGEGRHTGTTIAGFSVGQLIGRGAMGEVYCGTDTAGLPVAIKLLHLNLVDDPDRVKRFMREAEAAAAVDSPHVPQVYASGLASDNTPYLVMELLEGHDLAWHLRKAGKLELELVVEMCEHVAKALAHVREAGVVHRDLKPGNLFLTDSLPRTWKVLDFGLSKVLWGAGSLTRDHAVGTPSYMAPEQIRGPEVDHLADLYALAAIAYRAITGTPPFSGNEVAKVLYRVAYQQPLCPGELTRIPVDLELVLALGMAKERGDRFAKVEHFAAAMRAAREGQLEDETRSRGWALLRSYPWGSSQQPRSGKRGGPSAAA
;
A
#
# COMPACT_ATOMS: atom_id res chain seq x y z
N MET A 1 -7.32 7.09 -39.78
CA MET A 1 -8.51 7.13 -38.91
C MET A 1 -8.04 7.47 -37.50
N PRO A 2 -8.50 8.57 -36.88
CA PRO A 2 -8.08 8.90 -35.53
C PRO A 2 -8.82 7.99 -34.55
N PHE A 3 -8.06 7.20 -33.79
CA PHE A 3 -8.58 6.40 -32.68
C PHE A 3 -9.08 7.35 -31.60
N SER A 4 -10.40 7.51 -31.47
CA SER A 4 -10.99 8.12 -30.29
C SER A 4 -10.90 7.12 -29.15
N LEU A 5 -9.85 7.25 -28.35
CA LEU A 5 -9.82 6.61 -27.04
C LEU A 5 -10.87 7.33 -26.19
N ARG A 6 -12.05 6.73 -26.09
CA ARG A 6 -13.02 7.07 -25.05
C ARG A 6 -12.28 7.07 -23.71
N PRO A 7 -12.47 8.09 -22.85
CA PRO A 7 -11.97 8.00 -21.48
C PRO A 7 -12.48 6.69 -20.87
N PRO A 8 -11.67 5.99 -20.04
CA PRO A 8 -12.14 4.84 -19.31
C PRO A 8 -13.45 5.24 -18.63
N GLY A 9 -14.49 4.46 -18.90
CA GLY A 9 -15.84 4.74 -18.43
C GLY A 9 -15.82 5.05 -16.95
N ASP A 10 -16.67 6.01 -16.59
CA ASP A 10 -17.02 6.47 -15.25
C ASP A 10 -17.66 5.36 -14.40
N GLU A 11 -17.11 4.13 -14.43
CA GLU A 11 -17.23 3.19 -13.32
C GLU A 11 -16.28 3.67 -12.24
N SER A 12 -16.65 4.81 -11.64
CA SER A 12 -16.23 5.15 -10.31
C SER A 12 -16.31 3.88 -9.46
N VAL A 13 -15.16 3.41 -8.97
CA VAL A 13 -15.08 2.39 -7.93
C VAL A 13 -15.60 3.05 -6.65
N THR A 14 -16.87 3.45 -6.66
CA THR A 14 -17.61 3.80 -5.47
C THR A 14 -17.88 2.48 -4.80
N VAL A 15 -17.05 2.18 -3.80
CA VAL A 15 -17.34 1.09 -2.87
C VAL A 15 -18.72 1.38 -2.30
N ASP A 16 -19.72 0.63 -2.76
CA ASP A 16 -21.08 0.78 -2.28
C ASP A 16 -21.09 0.37 -0.80
N LEU A 17 -21.03 1.39 0.05
CA LEU A 17 -20.96 1.26 1.50
C LEU A 17 -22.07 0.37 2.04
N ARG A 18 -23.25 0.39 1.39
CA ARG A 18 -24.38 -0.46 1.77
C ARG A 18 -24.08 -1.94 1.52
N LYS A 19 -23.43 -2.27 0.40
CA LYS A 19 -23.03 -3.66 0.10
C LYS A 19 -21.99 -4.19 1.08
N VAL A 20 -21.02 -3.36 1.47
CA VAL A 20 -19.99 -3.74 2.44
C VAL A 20 -20.61 -3.99 3.82
N LEU A 21 -21.45 -3.07 4.30
CA LEU A 21 -22.15 -3.21 5.57
C LEU A 21 -23.12 -4.41 5.56
N HIS A 22 -23.78 -4.68 4.44
CA HIS A 22 -24.64 -5.85 4.27
C HIS A 22 -23.84 -7.16 4.35
N GLY A 23 -22.66 -7.21 3.74
CA GLY A 23 -21.75 -8.36 3.82
C GLY A 23 -21.28 -8.64 5.26
N GLU A 24 -20.95 -7.59 6.00
CA GLU A 24 -20.60 -7.69 7.43
C GLU A 24 -21.78 -8.23 8.26
N GLU A 25 -23.00 -7.72 8.03
CA GLU A 25 -24.20 -8.14 8.74
C GLU A 25 -24.51 -9.63 8.50
N VAL A 26 -24.38 -10.11 7.26
CA VAL A 26 -24.55 -11.52 6.89
C VAL A 26 -23.51 -12.41 7.59
N ALA A 27 -22.25 -11.96 7.68
CA ALA A 27 -21.19 -12.71 8.35
C ALA A 27 -21.47 -12.87 9.86
N ARG A 28 -21.86 -11.78 10.53
CA ARG A 28 -22.23 -11.80 11.96
C ARG A 28 -23.46 -12.65 12.22
N ALA A 29 -24.49 -12.55 11.38
CA ALA A 29 -25.70 -13.36 11.49
C ALA A 29 -25.37 -14.86 11.44
N ARG A 30 -24.44 -15.28 10.59
CA ARG A 30 -24.02 -16.68 10.49
C ARG A 30 -23.40 -17.20 11.79
N VAL A 31 -22.60 -16.38 12.47
CA VAL A 31 -22.00 -16.74 13.77
C VAL A 31 -23.09 -16.77 14.84
N PHE A 32 -23.91 -15.73 14.93
CA PHE A 32 -24.96 -15.62 15.93
C PHE A 32 -25.95 -16.78 15.89
N PHE A 33 -26.49 -17.13 14.72
CA PHE A 33 -27.45 -18.23 14.61
C PHE A 33 -26.84 -19.61 14.84
N ARG A 34 -25.53 -19.79 14.65
CA ARG A 34 -24.83 -21.03 15.09
C ARG A 34 -24.75 -21.11 16.60
N VAL A 35 -24.45 -20.01 17.28
CA VAL A 35 -24.42 -19.95 18.75
C VAL A 35 -25.83 -20.19 19.31
N MET A 36 -26.86 -19.55 18.75
CA MET A 36 -28.26 -19.77 19.15
C MET A 36 -28.69 -21.23 18.94
N LEU A 37 -28.27 -21.86 17.84
CA LEU A 37 -28.56 -23.26 17.58
C LEU A 37 -27.96 -24.17 18.66
N ILE A 38 -26.70 -23.93 19.07
CA ILE A 38 -26.05 -24.69 20.14
C ILE A 38 -26.80 -24.52 21.46
N ILE A 39 -27.14 -23.27 21.82
CA ILE A 39 -27.88 -22.97 23.05
C ILE A 39 -29.24 -23.66 23.04
N ALA A 40 -30.02 -23.52 21.95
CA ALA A 40 -31.35 -24.10 21.85
C ALA A 40 -31.35 -25.64 21.89
N LEU A 41 -30.40 -26.29 21.22
CA LEU A 41 -30.25 -27.75 21.27
C LEU A 41 -29.84 -28.22 22.67
N THR A 42 -28.93 -27.50 23.32
CA THR A 42 -28.49 -27.82 24.68
C THR A 42 -29.65 -27.68 25.64
N THR A 43 -30.29 -26.52 25.70
CA THR A 43 -31.43 -26.25 26.58
C THR A 43 -32.57 -27.22 26.31
N GLY A 44 -32.96 -27.42 25.05
CA GLY A 44 -34.03 -28.32 24.66
C GLY A 44 -33.79 -29.79 25.05
N GLY A 45 -32.54 -30.26 24.99
CA GLY A 45 -32.17 -31.60 25.42
C GLY A 45 -32.24 -31.81 26.94
N PHE A 46 -31.99 -30.75 27.72
CA PHE A 46 -32.06 -30.82 29.17
C PHE A 46 -33.48 -30.62 29.72
N ILE A 47 -34.34 -29.82 29.08
CA ILE A 47 -35.70 -29.49 29.57
C ILE A 47 -36.50 -30.72 30.04
N PRO A 48 -36.55 -31.86 29.31
CA PRO A 48 -37.29 -33.05 29.76
C PRO A 48 -36.77 -33.65 31.09
N LEU A 49 -35.49 -33.42 31.41
CA LEU A 49 -34.82 -33.92 32.61
C LEU A 49 -34.96 -32.97 33.81
N LEU A 50 -35.42 -31.73 33.58
CA LEU A 50 -35.56 -30.71 34.60
C LEU A 50 -36.90 -30.85 35.34
N ALA A 51 -36.90 -30.41 36.59
CA ALA A 51 -38.11 -30.31 37.41
C ALA A 51 -39.02 -29.16 36.95
N GLY A 52 -40.25 -29.12 37.46
CA GLY A 52 -41.23 -28.08 37.17
C GLY A 52 -42.55 -28.64 36.66
N GLU A 53 -43.49 -27.76 36.32
CA GLU A 53 -44.81 -28.17 35.86
C GLU A 53 -44.79 -28.76 34.46
N ASP A 54 -45.47 -29.90 34.27
CA ASP A 54 -45.42 -30.67 33.03
C ASP A 54 -45.81 -29.87 31.80
N TRP A 55 -46.91 -29.11 31.86
CA TRP A 55 -47.37 -28.33 30.71
C TRP A 55 -46.39 -27.22 30.32
N LEU A 56 -45.76 -26.56 31.29
CA LEU A 56 -44.79 -25.49 31.05
C LEU A 56 -43.50 -26.06 30.45
N ARG A 57 -43.04 -27.21 30.97
CA ARG A 57 -41.90 -27.96 30.44
C ARG A 57 -42.10 -28.38 28.99
N PHE A 58 -43.28 -28.93 28.63
CA PHE A 58 -43.60 -29.30 27.25
C PHE A 58 -43.63 -28.10 26.30
N ILE A 59 -44.22 -26.98 26.74
CA ILE A 59 -44.23 -25.74 25.96
C ILE A 59 -42.81 -25.25 25.72
N SER A 60 -41.97 -25.18 26.76
CA SER A 60 -40.58 -24.70 26.64
C SER A 60 -39.71 -25.60 25.76
N ALA A 61 -39.90 -26.93 25.83
CA ALA A 61 -39.23 -27.88 24.93
C ALA A 61 -39.66 -27.67 23.47
N GLY A 62 -40.97 -27.52 23.22
CA GLY A 62 -41.50 -27.23 21.89
C GLY A 62 -40.98 -25.90 21.33
N LEU A 63 -40.90 -24.86 22.15
CA LEU A 63 -40.34 -23.56 21.78
C LEU A 63 -38.84 -23.63 21.48
N CYS A 64 -38.06 -24.46 22.19
CA CYS A 64 -36.66 -24.71 21.83
C CYS A 64 -36.54 -25.34 20.44
N ALA A 65 -37.42 -26.29 20.09
CA ALA A 65 -37.47 -26.85 18.74
C ALA A 65 -37.81 -25.80 17.68
N VAL A 66 -38.70 -24.85 17.98
CA VAL A 66 -39.00 -23.70 17.09
C VAL A 66 -37.75 -22.84 16.89
N VAL A 67 -37.00 -22.52 17.94
CA VAL A 67 -35.74 -21.73 17.83
C VAL A 67 -34.72 -22.47 16.95
N VAL A 68 -34.60 -23.79 17.09
CA VAL A 68 -33.75 -24.63 16.23
C VAL A 68 -34.16 -24.51 14.76
N LEU A 69 -35.46 -24.66 14.46
CA LEU A 69 -35.97 -24.55 13.09
C LEU A 69 -35.74 -23.16 12.49
N VAL A 70 -35.98 -22.10 13.27
CA VAL A 70 -35.72 -20.71 12.87
C VAL A 70 -34.23 -20.51 12.60
N ALA A 71 -33.34 -20.98 13.49
CA ALA A 71 -31.90 -20.83 13.33
C ALA A 71 -31.39 -21.56 12.08
N VAL A 72 -31.84 -22.81 11.84
CA VAL A 72 -31.50 -23.57 10.63
C VAL A 72 -32.04 -22.87 9.38
N GLY A 73 -33.30 -22.42 9.39
CA GLY A 73 -33.92 -21.71 8.28
C GLY A 73 -33.16 -20.43 7.90
N VAL A 74 -32.74 -19.64 8.89
CA VAL A 74 -31.93 -18.44 8.67
C VAL A 74 -30.54 -18.80 8.15
N LEU A 75 -29.88 -19.83 8.70
CA LEU A 75 -28.56 -20.27 8.19
C LEU A 75 -28.63 -20.75 6.73
N LEU A 76 -29.73 -21.38 6.32
CA LEU A 76 -29.98 -21.72 4.92
C LEU A 76 -30.24 -20.47 4.08
N LEU A 77 -31.01 -19.50 4.59
CA LEU A 77 -31.26 -18.23 3.91
C LEU A 77 -29.96 -17.44 3.68
N LEU A 78 -29.05 -17.45 4.66
CA LEU A 78 -27.73 -16.80 4.59
C LEU A 78 -26.77 -17.45 3.57
N ARG A 79 -27.11 -18.60 2.98
CA ARG A 79 -26.41 -19.14 1.79
C ARG A 79 -26.71 -18.32 0.53
N ARG A 80 -27.81 -17.55 0.52
CA ARG A 80 -28.20 -16.61 -0.55
C ARG A 80 -28.33 -15.19 0.05
N PRO A 81 -27.21 -14.46 0.21
CA PRO A 81 -27.15 -13.19 0.95
C PRO A 81 -28.15 -12.11 0.48
N ALA A 82 -28.57 -12.14 -0.78
CA ALA A 82 -29.55 -11.21 -1.35
C ALA A 82 -30.95 -11.34 -0.76
N ARG A 83 -31.30 -12.49 -0.16
CA ARG A 83 -32.64 -12.74 0.43
C ARG A 83 -32.74 -12.38 1.91
N TYR A 84 -31.61 -12.10 2.57
CA TYR A 84 -31.59 -11.70 3.97
C TYR A 84 -31.77 -10.18 4.04
N THR A 85 -33.00 -9.70 4.21
CA THR A 85 -33.30 -8.25 4.25
C THR A 85 -33.48 -7.74 5.67
N SER A 86 -33.56 -6.41 5.81
CA SER A 86 -33.88 -5.75 7.07
C SER A 86 -35.23 -6.15 7.65
N GLU A 87 -36.24 -6.43 6.81
CA GLU A 87 -37.54 -6.91 7.29
C GLU A 87 -37.42 -8.32 7.86
N VAL A 88 -36.69 -9.20 7.16
CA VAL A 88 -36.45 -10.57 7.63
C VAL A 88 -35.71 -10.55 8.97
N ALA A 89 -34.68 -9.72 9.12
CA ALA A 89 -33.96 -9.57 10.38
C ALA A 89 -34.87 -9.06 11.52
N ALA A 90 -35.77 -8.13 11.25
CA ALA A 90 -36.74 -7.63 12.23
C ALA A 90 -37.73 -8.71 12.68
N ILE A 91 -38.31 -9.44 11.72
CA ILE A 91 -39.27 -10.51 11.97
C ILE A 91 -38.61 -11.62 12.79
N VAL A 92 -37.43 -12.07 12.36
CA VAL A 92 -36.68 -13.12 13.06
C VAL A 92 -36.29 -12.67 14.46
N GLY A 93 -35.87 -11.42 14.64
CA GLY A 93 -35.48 -10.87 15.94
C GLY A 93 -36.65 -10.83 16.92
N VAL A 94 -37.82 -10.34 16.49
CA VAL A 94 -39.02 -10.30 17.34
C VAL A 94 -39.48 -11.72 17.69
N ILE A 95 -39.56 -12.62 16.70
CA ILE A 95 -39.97 -14.02 16.95
C ILE A 95 -39.01 -14.70 17.94
N SER A 96 -37.70 -14.64 17.66
CA SER A 96 -36.69 -15.29 18.50
C SER A 96 -36.66 -14.70 19.91
N GLY A 97 -36.79 -13.38 20.04
CA GLY A 97 -36.82 -12.68 21.32
C GLY A 97 -38.04 -13.06 22.16
N THR A 98 -39.24 -13.01 21.57
CA THR A 98 -40.48 -13.42 22.25
C THR A 98 -40.42 -14.88 22.69
N THR A 99 -39.95 -15.77 21.80
CA THR A 99 -39.79 -17.18 22.14
C THR A 99 -38.78 -17.38 23.28
N ALA A 100 -37.66 -16.66 23.27
CA ALA A 100 -36.66 -16.74 24.32
C ALA A 100 -37.21 -16.28 25.68
N VAL A 101 -38.00 -15.21 25.73
CA VAL A 101 -38.62 -14.74 26.99
C VAL A 101 -39.55 -15.80 27.59
N ILE A 102 -40.33 -16.49 26.77
CA ILE A 102 -41.24 -17.56 27.25
C ILE A 102 -40.43 -18.77 27.77
N ILE A 103 -39.34 -19.14 27.10
CA ILE A 103 -38.43 -20.18 27.59
C ILE A 103 -37.79 -19.76 28.92
N ILE A 104 -37.42 -18.48 29.05
CA ILE A 104 -36.83 -17.92 30.27
C ILE A 104 -37.83 -17.81 31.40
N TYR A 105 -39.12 -17.65 31.13
CA TYR A 105 -40.15 -17.73 32.17
C TYR A 105 -40.16 -19.11 32.85
N TYR A 106 -39.96 -20.20 32.10
CA TYR A 106 -39.81 -21.55 32.66
C TYR A 106 -38.49 -21.72 33.44
N ILE A 107 -37.37 -21.26 32.88
CA ILE A 107 -36.06 -21.40 33.54
C ILE A 107 -35.99 -20.52 34.80
N GLY A 108 -36.49 -19.30 34.71
CA GLY A 108 -36.46 -18.28 35.75
C GLY A 108 -36.01 -16.94 35.17
N PRO A 109 -36.83 -15.87 35.23
CA PRO A 109 -36.45 -14.54 34.74
C PRO A 109 -35.28 -13.93 35.52
N PHE A 110 -35.05 -14.38 36.76
CA PHE A 110 -33.95 -13.96 37.61
C PHE A 110 -32.72 -14.90 37.56
N SER A 111 -32.73 -15.89 36.67
CA SER A 111 -31.64 -16.85 36.50
C SER A 111 -30.57 -16.35 35.52
N ALA A 112 -29.43 -17.04 35.49
CA ALA A 112 -28.40 -16.84 34.45
C ALA A 112 -28.92 -17.07 33.01
N GLY A 113 -30.05 -17.78 32.84
CA GLY A 113 -30.71 -17.96 31.54
C GLY A 113 -31.15 -16.65 30.88
N SER A 114 -31.44 -15.62 31.68
CA SER A 114 -31.77 -14.27 31.20
C SER A 114 -30.65 -13.61 30.38
N MET A 115 -29.39 -14.03 30.55
CA MET A 115 -28.25 -13.51 29.76
C MET A 115 -28.36 -13.86 28.26
N VAL A 116 -29.17 -14.84 27.88
CA VAL A 116 -29.44 -15.12 26.46
C VAL A 116 -30.18 -13.95 25.79
N LEU A 117 -31.02 -13.22 26.54
CA LEU A 117 -31.71 -12.04 26.05
C LEU A 117 -30.75 -10.89 25.77
N THR A 118 -29.72 -10.70 26.61
CA THR A 118 -28.71 -9.65 26.38
C THR A 118 -27.93 -9.92 25.10
N LEU A 119 -27.58 -11.19 24.83
CA LEU A 119 -26.92 -11.60 23.58
C LEU A 119 -27.79 -11.30 22.35
N GLY A 120 -29.09 -11.59 22.43
CA GLY A 120 -30.07 -11.25 21.38
C GLY A 120 -30.20 -9.74 21.18
N ILE A 121 -30.38 -8.98 22.26
CA ILE A 121 -30.48 -7.51 22.24
C ILE A 121 -29.22 -6.88 21.63
N TYR A 122 -28.03 -7.38 21.97
CA TYR A 122 -26.77 -6.87 21.42
C TYR A 122 -26.68 -7.13 19.92
N PHE A 123 -26.90 -8.38 19.48
CA PHE A 123 -26.83 -8.74 18.07
C PHE A 123 -27.79 -7.92 17.21
N PHE A 124 -29.09 -7.94 17.54
CA PHE A 124 -30.09 -7.18 16.79
C PHE A 124 -29.90 -5.68 16.96
N GLY A 125 -29.40 -5.21 18.10
CA GLY A 125 -29.03 -3.82 18.34
C GLY A 125 -27.95 -3.29 17.40
N THR A 126 -27.05 -4.15 16.94
CA THR A 126 -26.00 -3.82 15.94
C THR A 126 -26.46 -3.95 14.49
N SER A 127 -27.72 -4.30 14.21
CA SER A 127 -28.28 -4.34 12.86
C SER A 127 -28.34 -2.94 12.23
N HIS A 128 -28.17 -2.88 10.90
CA HIS A 128 -28.32 -1.65 10.14
C HIS A 128 -29.75 -1.08 10.24
N SER A 129 -30.76 -1.93 10.38
CA SER A 129 -32.16 -1.50 10.49
C SER A 129 -32.46 -0.96 11.88
N ARG A 130 -32.70 0.36 11.97
CA ARG A 130 -33.14 0.99 13.23
C ARG A 130 -34.45 0.41 13.74
N LEU A 131 -35.36 0.09 12.82
CA LEU A 131 -36.66 -0.51 13.12
C LEU A 131 -36.47 -1.90 13.72
N ALA A 132 -35.73 -2.79 13.05
CA ALA A 132 -35.47 -4.16 13.52
C ALA A 132 -34.88 -4.20 14.94
N ALA A 133 -33.91 -3.32 15.16
CA ALA A 133 -33.22 -3.24 16.43
C ALA A 133 -34.11 -2.66 17.55
N ARG A 134 -34.96 -1.65 17.26
CA ARG A 134 -35.91 -1.09 18.25
C ARG A 134 -37.06 -2.04 18.54
N SER A 135 -37.61 -2.70 17.52
CA SER A 135 -38.72 -3.65 17.67
C SER A 135 -38.29 -4.87 18.46
N THR A 136 -37.09 -5.40 18.20
CA THR A 136 -36.55 -6.56 18.94
C THR A 136 -36.29 -6.20 20.40
N TYR A 137 -35.62 -5.08 20.66
CA TYR A 137 -35.40 -4.60 22.02
C TYR A 137 -36.72 -4.35 22.76
N GLY A 138 -37.65 -3.65 22.14
CA GLY A 138 -38.95 -3.33 22.72
C GLY A 138 -39.76 -4.58 23.06
N ALA A 139 -39.80 -5.56 22.16
CA ALA A 139 -40.48 -6.83 22.40
C ALA A 139 -39.87 -7.59 23.58
N ILE A 140 -38.54 -7.76 23.60
CA ILE A 140 -37.84 -8.49 24.68
C ILE A 140 -38.03 -7.77 26.03
N ALA A 141 -37.75 -6.47 26.09
CA ALA A 141 -37.79 -5.71 27.33
C ALA A 141 -39.22 -5.63 27.90
N ALA A 142 -40.24 -5.41 27.06
CA ALA A 142 -41.62 -5.31 27.51
C ALA A 142 -42.18 -6.66 28.00
N LEU A 143 -41.89 -7.76 27.28
CA LEU A 143 -42.34 -9.08 27.68
C LEU A 143 -41.64 -9.56 28.96
N ASP A 144 -40.33 -9.35 29.05
CA ASP A 144 -39.57 -9.68 30.25
C ASP A 144 -40.03 -8.84 31.46
N LEU A 145 -40.27 -7.54 31.27
CA LEU A 145 -40.80 -6.67 32.34
C LEU A 145 -42.18 -7.15 32.80
N ALA A 146 -43.09 -7.46 31.87
CA ALA A 146 -44.42 -7.95 32.20
C ALA A 146 -44.35 -9.26 33.00
N ALA A 147 -43.49 -10.20 32.60
CA ALA A 147 -43.32 -11.47 33.28
C ALA A 147 -42.66 -11.30 34.67
N SER A 148 -41.52 -10.60 34.73
CA SER A 148 -40.73 -10.44 35.95
C SER A 148 -41.40 -9.53 36.99
N ALA A 149 -42.02 -8.42 36.57
CA ALA A 149 -42.78 -7.56 37.47
C ALA A 149 -44.09 -8.22 37.94
N GLY A 150 -44.74 -9.01 37.07
CA GLY A 150 -45.93 -9.80 37.46
C GLY A 150 -45.62 -10.80 38.56
N ILE A 151 -44.47 -11.47 38.50
CA ILE A 151 -43.97 -12.34 39.57
C ILE A 151 -43.59 -11.53 40.82
N ALA A 152 -42.87 -10.41 40.66
CA ALA A 152 -42.44 -9.59 41.80
C ALA A 152 -43.59 -8.91 42.56
N ALA A 153 -44.72 -8.67 41.88
CA ALA A 153 -45.95 -8.12 42.45
C ALA A 153 -46.93 -9.21 42.94
N ASP A 154 -46.55 -10.49 42.89
CA ASP A 154 -47.38 -11.65 43.23
C ASP A 154 -48.73 -11.70 42.46
N VAL A 155 -48.77 -11.14 41.24
CA VAL A 155 -49.95 -11.18 40.34
C VAL A 155 -50.14 -12.58 39.74
N PHE A 156 -49.02 -13.28 39.47
CA PHE A 156 -49.01 -14.67 39.04
C PHE A 156 -47.97 -15.45 39.87
N PRO A 157 -48.20 -16.75 40.16
CA PRO A 157 -47.26 -17.55 40.93
C PRO A 157 -45.92 -17.75 40.19
N ASP A 158 -44.81 -17.73 40.93
CA ASP A 158 -43.49 -18.09 40.40
C ASP A 158 -43.43 -19.60 40.16
N ARG A 159 -43.59 -20.02 38.90
CA ARG A 159 -43.54 -21.42 38.47
C ARG A 159 -42.20 -21.80 37.83
N SER A 160 -41.19 -20.96 38.00
CA SER A 160 -39.89 -21.15 37.36
C SER A 160 -39.03 -22.20 38.07
N LEU A 161 -38.12 -22.81 37.32
CA LEU A 161 -37.16 -23.80 37.83
C LEU A 161 -36.24 -23.21 38.90
N PHE A 162 -35.80 -21.97 38.71
CA PHE A 162 -35.02 -21.21 39.68
C PHE A 162 -35.89 -20.15 40.36
N SER A 163 -36.85 -20.61 41.18
CA SER A 163 -37.82 -19.73 41.85
C SER A 163 -37.17 -18.82 42.90
N THR A 164 -37.82 -17.69 43.15
CA THR A 164 -37.41 -16.68 44.14
C THR A 164 -38.29 -16.69 45.39
N ASP A 165 -38.90 -17.83 45.73
CA ASP A 165 -39.83 -17.97 46.87
C ASP A 165 -39.23 -17.58 48.22
N LEU A 166 -37.91 -17.66 48.36
CA LEU A 166 -37.16 -17.27 49.57
C LEU A 166 -36.61 -15.83 49.52
N ALA A 167 -36.80 -15.10 48.41
CA ALA A 167 -36.27 -13.75 48.24
C ALA A 167 -37.22 -12.72 48.86
N GLN A 168 -36.67 -11.73 49.55
CA GLN A 168 -37.44 -10.60 50.07
C GLN A 168 -38.08 -9.80 48.90
N PRO A 169 -39.27 -9.21 49.08
CA PRO A 169 -39.95 -8.44 48.02
C PRO A 169 -39.06 -7.36 47.38
N PHE A 170 -38.24 -6.69 48.19
CA PHE A 170 -37.27 -5.71 47.73
C PHE A 170 -36.25 -6.31 46.74
N THR A 171 -35.75 -7.52 47.01
CA THR A 171 -34.79 -8.22 46.15
C THR A 171 -35.39 -8.55 44.77
N ARG A 172 -36.66 -8.98 44.72
CA ARG A 172 -37.36 -9.26 43.46
C ARG A 172 -37.50 -8.00 42.61
N TRP A 173 -37.99 -6.90 43.20
CA TRP A 173 -38.10 -5.61 42.51
C TRP A 173 -36.74 -5.05 42.08
N PHE A 174 -35.70 -5.20 42.91
CA PHE A 174 -34.34 -4.83 42.53
C PHE A 174 -33.86 -5.60 41.31
N GLN A 175 -34.10 -6.91 41.24
CA GLN A 175 -33.73 -7.73 40.08
C GLN A 175 -34.51 -7.35 38.82
N VAL A 176 -35.82 -7.06 38.92
CA VAL A 176 -36.63 -6.53 37.80
C VAL A 176 -36.00 -5.25 37.25
N VAL A 177 -35.72 -4.28 38.12
CA VAL A 177 -35.12 -3.00 37.73
C VAL A 177 -33.73 -3.22 37.12
N MET A 178 -32.91 -4.07 37.75
CA MET A 178 -31.55 -4.32 37.29
C MET A 178 -31.52 -5.01 35.91
N SER A 179 -32.38 -5.99 35.65
CA SER A 179 -32.50 -6.63 34.33
C SER A 179 -32.84 -5.61 33.24
N GLN A 180 -33.80 -4.70 33.50
CA GLN A 180 -34.17 -3.66 32.55
C GLN A 180 -33.05 -2.63 32.34
N VAL A 181 -32.30 -2.28 33.39
CA VAL A 181 -31.10 -1.44 33.27
C VAL A 181 -30.04 -2.13 32.41
N ILE A 182 -29.77 -3.42 32.62
CA ILE A 182 -28.82 -4.19 31.82
C ILE A 182 -29.26 -4.27 30.36
N PHE A 183 -30.54 -4.50 30.08
CA PHE A 183 -31.07 -4.51 28.71
C PHE A 183 -30.92 -3.16 28.02
N GLY A 184 -31.27 -2.07 28.72
CA GLY A 184 -31.10 -0.71 28.22
C GLY A 184 -29.64 -0.38 27.93
N LEU A 185 -28.71 -0.73 28.84
CA LEU A 185 -27.28 -0.53 28.66
C LEU A 185 -26.72 -1.37 27.51
N THR A 186 -27.15 -2.63 27.39
CA THR A 186 -26.76 -3.52 26.30
C THR A 186 -27.20 -2.97 24.95
N PHE A 187 -28.44 -2.49 24.86
CA PHE A 187 -28.94 -1.85 23.66
C PHE A 187 -28.19 -0.55 23.35
N TYR A 188 -27.90 0.27 24.35
CA TYR A 188 -27.09 1.48 24.21
C TYR A 188 -25.70 1.15 23.65
N LEU A 189 -24.99 0.18 24.24
CA LEU A 189 -23.67 -0.28 23.79
C LEU A 189 -23.70 -0.84 22.36
N ALA A 190 -24.75 -1.59 22.00
CA ALA A 190 -24.93 -2.08 20.64
C ALA A 190 -25.08 -0.93 19.64
N ARG A 191 -25.85 0.11 20.00
CA ARG A 191 -26.04 1.30 19.15
C ARG A 191 -24.79 2.16 19.04
N THR A 192 -24.06 2.36 20.13
CA THR A 192 -22.81 3.12 20.10
C THR A 192 -21.73 2.38 19.31
N SER A 193 -21.60 1.07 19.53
CA SER A 193 -20.71 0.21 18.73
C SER A 193 -21.02 0.32 17.24
N ARG A 194 -22.31 0.28 16.87
CA ARG A 194 -22.71 0.41 15.46
C ARG A 194 -22.33 1.77 14.86
N ARG A 195 -22.61 2.86 15.58
CA ARG A 195 -22.22 4.22 15.15
C ARG A 195 -20.70 4.36 15.00
N ALA A 196 -19.93 3.72 15.87
CA ALA A 196 -18.47 3.73 15.80
C ALA A 196 -17.97 3.01 14.53
N THR A 197 -18.54 1.85 14.20
CA THR A 197 -18.21 1.10 12.97
C THR A 197 -18.56 1.89 11.72
N GLU A 198 -19.75 2.50 11.67
CA GLU A 198 -20.19 3.35 10.55
C GLU A 198 -19.25 4.56 10.37
N GLY A 199 -18.93 5.25 11.47
CA GLY A 199 -18.01 6.39 11.43
C GLY A 199 -16.58 6.02 11.02
N ALA A 200 -16.09 4.84 11.41
CA ALA A 200 -14.78 4.36 10.97
C ALA A 200 -14.77 4.06 9.47
N LEU A 201 -15.81 3.40 8.97
CA LEU A 201 -15.92 3.05 7.56
C LEU A 201 -16.10 4.29 6.67
N GLU A 202 -16.86 5.29 7.13
CA GLU A 202 -16.96 6.58 6.46
C GLU A 202 -15.63 7.33 6.39
N ARG A 203 -14.82 7.31 7.47
CA ARG A 203 -13.49 7.94 7.46
C ARG A 203 -12.58 7.29 6.43
N VAL A 204 -12.59 5.96 6.34
CA VAL A 204 -11.82 5.22 5.32
C VAL A 204 -12.31 5.56 3.92
N ASN A 205 -13.64 5.59 3.71
CA ASN A 205 -14.19 5.92 2.39
C ASN A 205 -13.87 7.37 1.99
N ARG A 206 -13.96 8.34 2.91
CA ARG A 206 -13.57 9.74 2.65
C ARG A 206 -12.08 9.86 2.34
N ALA A 207 -11.21 9.15 3.05
CA ALA A 207 -9.79 9.11 2.75
C ALA A 207 -9.51 8.53 1.36
N ASN A 208 -10.19 7.44 0.98
CA ASN A 208 -10.09 6.87 -0.36
C ASN A 208 -10.58 7.82 -1.44
N LEU A 209 -11.73 8.49 -1.24
CA LEU A 209 -12.23 9.51 -2.17
C LEU A 209 -11.27 10.70 -2.30
N GLN A 210 -10.58 11.09 -1.23
CA GLN A 210 -9.53 12.11 -1.28
C GLN A 210 -8.31 11.63 -2.07
N ILE A 211 -7.93 10.35 -1.96
CA ILE A 211 -6.87 9.74 -2.78
C ILE A 211 -7.28 9.79 -4.26
N TYR A 212 -8.49 9.35 -4.61
CA TYR A 212 -8.96 9.39 -6.00
C TYR A 212 -9.06 10.82 -6.55
N LYS A 213 -9.56 11.78 -5.75
CA LYS A 213 -9.57 13.20 -6.16
C LYS A 213 -8.16 13.73 -6.35
N ARG A 214 -7.21 13.38 -5.49
CA ARG A 214 -5.81 13.80 -5.61
C ARG A 214 -5.14 13.15 -6.83
N GLU A 215 -5.42 11.88 -7.11
CA GLU A 215 -4.94 11.19 -8.30
C GLU A 215 -5.53 11.78 -9.58
N GLY A 216 -6.83 12.12 -9.59
CA GLY A 216 -7.48 12.81 -10.70
C GLY A 216 -6.89 14.21 -10.93
N LEU A 217 -6.75 15.02 -9.87
CA LEU A 217 -6.12 16.34 -9.95
C LEU A 217 -4.64 16.26 -10.34
N LEU A 218 -3.90 15.24 -9.89
CA LEU A 218 -2.52 15.02 -10.30
C LEU A 218 -2.45 14.55 -11.75
N TYR A 219 -3.40 13.75 -12.22
CA TYR A 219 -3.47 13.33 -13.62
C TYR A 219 -3.82 14.53 -14.52
N GLU A 220 -4.78 15.35 -14.12
CA GLU A 220 -5.15 16.60 -14.81
C GLU A 220 -4.00 17.60 -14.77
N ALA A 221 -3.42 17.88 -13.60
CA ALA A 221 -2.26 18.76 -13.49
C ALA A 221 -1.06 18.24 -14.26
N ARG A 222 -0.84 16.92 -14.33
CA ARG A 222 0.21 16.30 -15.13
C ARG A 222 -0.09 16.36 -16.63
N ASN A 223 -1.36 16.28 -17.02
CA ASN A 223 -1.79 16.47 -18.40
C ASN A 223 -1.79 17.94 -18.83
N GLU A 224 -2.14 18.86 -17.94
CA GLU A 224 -2.03 20.30 -18.14
C GLU A 224 -0.57 20.72 -18.18
N LEU A 225 0.27 20.19 -17.28
CA LEU A 225 1.72 20.32 -17.38
C LEU A 225 2.19 19.73 -18.71
N ALA A 226 1.79 18.52 -19.09
CA ALA A 226 2.17 17.92 -20.38
C ALA A 226 1.66 18.73 -21.60
N ARG A 227 0.53 19.43 -21.48
CA ARG A 227 -0.03 20.32 -22.52
C ARG A 227 0.68 21.68 -22.54
N ALA A 228 1.06 22.23 -21.39
CA ALA A 228 1.85 23.45 -21.23
C ALA A 228 3.36 23.23 -21.48
N THR A 229 3.80 21.97 -21.50
CA THR A 229 5.16 21.50 -21.79
C THR A 229 5.23 20.83 -23.17
N ARG A 230 4.30 21.17 -24.08
CA ARG A 230 4.44 20.78 -25.49
C ARG A 230 5.74 21.38 -26.05
N PRO A 231 6.48 20.65 -26.92
CA PRO A 231 7.62 21.21 -27.63
C PRO A 231 7.22 22.51 -28.34
N GLY A 232 7.98 23.57 -28.13
CA GLY A 232 7.64 24.93 -28.57
C GLY A 232 8.62 25.97 -28.02
N GLU A 233 8.18 27.24 -27.97
CA GLU A 233 8.99 28.34 -27.44
C GLU A 233 9.08 28.31 -25.90
N GLY A 234 10.20 27.85 -25.36
CA GLY A 234 10.62 28.13 -23.97
C GLY A 234 11.26 29.53 -23.84
N ARG A 235 11.55 29.94 -22.59
CA ARG A 235 12.07 31.28 -22.21
C ARG A 235 13.27 31.73 -23.04
N HIS A 236 14.14 30.80 -23.43
CA HIS A 236 15.39 31.09 -24.12
C HIS A 236 15.33 30.77 -25.62
N THR A 237 14.17 30.39 -26.17
CA THR A 237 14.03 30.06 -27.60
C THR A 237 14.36 31.27 -28.47
N GLY A 238 15.14 31.06 -29.52
CA GLY A 238 15.58 32.12 -30.43
C GLY A 238 16.71 33.00 -29.89
N THR A 239 17.19 32.74 -28.67
CA THR A 239 18.37 33.42 -28.11
C THR A 239 19.66 32.69 -28.49
N THR A 240 20.80 33.34 -28.27
CA THR A 240 22.13 32.72 -28.39
C THR A 240 22.79 32.70 -27.02
N ILE A 241 23.23 31.52 -26.58
CA ILE A 241 23.90 31.32 -25.29
C ILE A 241 25.30 30.78 -25.57
N ALA A 242 26.33 31.55 -25.19
CA ALA A 242 27.74 31.19 -25.34
C ALA A 242 28.13 30.70 -26.75
N GLY A 243 27.55 31.32 -27.79
CA GLY A 243 27.81 30.97 -29.20
C GLY A 243 26.90 29.88 -29.77
N PHE A 244 26.01 29.28 -28.96
CA PHE A 244 25.04 28.27 -29.41
C PHE A 244 23.66 28.90 -29.62
N SER A 245 23.04 28.65 -30.76
CA SER A 245 21.68 29.09 -31.05
C SER A 245 20.66 28.17 -30.38
N VAL A 246 19.79 28.75 -29.55
CA VAL A 246 18.78 28.00 -28.79
C VAL A 246 17.52 27.85 -29.64
N GLY A 247 17.20 26.61 -29.97
CA GLY A 247 16.00 26.20 -30.69
C GLY A 247 14.84 25.92 -29.75
N GLN A 248 14.03 24.91 -30.08
CA GLN A 248 12.83 24.57 -29.34
C GLN A 248 13.16 23.90 -28.00
N LEU A 249 12.28 24.12 -27.03
CA LEU A 249 12.31 23.42 -25.76
C LEU A 249 11.97 21.92 -25.98
N ILE A 250 12.86 21.03 -25.57
CA ILE A 250 12.72 19.57 -25.70
C ILE A 250 12.47 18.86 -24.37
N GLY A 251 12.75 19.52 -23.23
CA GLY A 251 12.47 18.96 -21.90
C GLY A 251 12.44 20.01 -20.81
N ARG A 252 11.63 19.79 -19.78
CA ARG A 252 11.67 20.55 -18.52
C ARG A 252 11.76 19.57 -17.35
N GLY A 253 12.68 19.83 -16.44
CA GLY A 253 12.85 19.05 -15.22
C GLY A 253 12.97 19.95 -13.99
N ALA A 254 13.05 19.35 -12.81
CA ALA A 254 13.19 20.08 -11.54
C ALA A 254 14.44 20.99 -11.49
N MET A 255 15.45 20.69 -12.30
CA MET A 255 16.73 21.40 -12.31
C MET A 255 16.81 22.49 -13.37
N GLY A 256 15.91 22.51 -14.36
CA GLY A 256 16.03 23.42 -15.48
C GLY A 256 15.30 22.98 -16.74
N GLU A 257 15.62 23.68 -17.82
CA GLU A 257 15.05 23.49 -19.14
C GLU A 257 16.12 22.93 -20.10
N VAL A 258 15.73 22.02 -20.99
CA VAL A 258 16.59 21.45 -22.04
C VAL A 258 16.02 21.85 -23.38
N TYR A 259 16.84 22.46 -24.23
CA TYR A 259 16.51 22.92 -25.57
C TYR A 259 17.28 22.14 -26.62
N CYS A 260 16.71 21.93 -27.79
CA CYS A 260 17.53 21.66 -28.97
C CYS A 260 18.19 22.96 -29.44
N GLY A 261 19.31 22.86 -30.13
CA GLY A 261 20.02 24.02 -30.63
C GLY A 261 21.06 23.64 -31.67
N THR A 262 21.82 24.62 -32.11
CA THR A 262 22.93 24.42 -33.04
C THR A 262 24.17 25.15 -32.56
N ASP A 263 25.34 24.54 -32.77
CA ASP A 263 26.62 25.24 -32.59
C ASP A 263 26.92 26.22 -33.74
N THR A 264 28.07 26.89 -33.68
CA THR A 264 28.49 27.84 -34.72
C THR A 264 28.75 27.21 -36.09
N ALA A 265 28.95 25.89 -36.15
CA ALA A 265 29.13 25.12 -37.38
C ALA A 265 27.81 24.51 -37.92
N GLY A 266 26.71 24.67 -37.20
CA GLY A 266 25.40 24.12 -37.55
C GLY A 266 25.16 22.69 -37.06
N LEU A 267 26.04 22.13 -36.22
CA LEU A 267 25.84 20.81 -35.63
C LEU A 267 24.74 20.85 -34.56
N PRO A 268 23.82 19.86 -34.56
CA PRO A 268 22.74 19.80 -33.59
C PRO A 268 23.24 19.48 -32.17
N VAL A 269 22.76 20.23 -31.19
CA VAL A 269 23.14 20.09 -29.77
C VAL A 269 21.92 20.15 -28.86
N ALA A 270 22.03 19.57 -27.67
CA ALA A 270 21.12 19.77 -26.56
C ALA A 270 21.73 20.78 -25.57
N ILE A 271 20.96 21.81 -25.21
CA ILE A 271 21.38 22.90 -24.32
C ILE A 271 20.53 22.83 -23.06
N LYS A 272 21.13 22.41 -21.95
CA LYS A 272 20.49 22.38 -20.63
C LYS A 272 20.82 23.65 -19.86
N LEU A 273 19.78 24.41 -19.51
CA LEU A 273 19.85 25.66 -18.76
C LEU A 273 19.26 25.44 -17.38
N LEU A 274 20.03 25.71 -16.32
CA LEU A 274 19.57 25.52 -14.95
C LEU A 274 18.75 26.72 -14.45
N HIS A 275 17.78 26.49 -13.55
CA HIS A 275 16.96 27.58 -12.99
C HIS A 275 17.79 28.57 -12.15
N LEU A 276 17.48 29.87 -12.28
CA LEU A 276 18.13 30.98 -11.57
C LEU A 276 18.13 30.83 -10.03
N ASN A 277 17.14 30.16 -9.44
CA ASN A 277 17.07 29.94 -7.98
C ASN A 277 18.21 29.04 -7.45
N LEU A 278 19.00 28.43 -8.33
CA LEU A 278 20.21 27.66 -8.00
C LEU A 278 21.48 28.54 -7.98
N VAL A 279 21.39 29.77 -8.50
CA VAL A 279 22.49 30.73 -8.68
C VAL A 279 22.76 31.56 -7.41
N ASP A 280 21.82 31.59 -6.47
CA ASP A 280 21.94 32.34 -5.20
C ASP A 280 23.00 31.78 -4.24
N ASP A 281 23.60 30.62 -4.55
CA ASP A 281 24.64 29.95 -3.76
C ASP A 281 25.90 29.71 -4.63
N PRO A 282 26.95 30.54 -4.49
CA PRO A 282 28.20 30.41 -5.24
C PRO A 282 28.88 29.02 -5.11
N ASP A 283 28.67 28.30 -4.01
CA ASP A 283 29.26 26.98 -3.80
C ASP A 283 28.52 25.89 -4.58
N ARG A 284 27.24 26.09 -4.92
CA ARG A 284 26.51 25.21 -5.86
C ARG A 284 26.99 25.43 -7.28
N VAL A 285 27.19 26.68 -7.70
CA VAL A 285 27.71 26.99 -9.04
C VAL A 285 29.12 26.42 -9.25
N LYS A 286 30.02 26.57 -8.27
CA LYS A 286 31.37 25.97 -8.34
C LYS A 286 31.34 24.45 -8.44
N ARG A 287 30.47 23.79 -7.67
CA ARG A 287 30.29 22.34 -7.74
C ARG A 287 29.70 21.91 -9.09
N PHE A 288 28.82 22.72 -9.68
CA PHE A 288 28.21 22.46 -11.00
C PHE A 288 29.28 22.42 -12.07
N MET A 289 30.11 23.46 -12.12
CA MET A 289 31.21 23.57 -13.06
C MET A 289 32.18 22.38 -12.93
N ARG A 290 32.57 22.03 -11.70
CA ARG A 290 33.48 20.90 -11.46
C ARG A 290 32.90 19.56 -11.91
N GLU A 291 31.61 19.33 -11.73
CA GLU A 291 30.98 18.08 -12.15
C GLU A 291 30.68 18.05 -13.65
N ALA A 292 30.39 19.19 -14.27
CA ALA A 292 30.30 19.32 -15.72
C ALA A 292 31.64 19.06 -16.40
N GLU A 293 32.75 19.59 -15.86
CA GLU A 293 34.12 19.30 -16.30
C GLU A 293 34.45 17.81 -16.19
N ALA A 294 34.09 17.19 -15.05
CA ALA A 294 34.31 15.76 -14.84
C ALA A 294 33.48 14.90 -15.80
N ALA A 295 32.24 15.30 -16.10
CA ALA A 295 31.40 14.64 -17.09
C ALA A 295 31.95 14.78 -18.52
N ALA A 296 32.54 15.93 -18.86
CA ALA A 296 33.18 16.16 -20.16
C ALA A 296 34.44 15.31 -20.39
N ALA A 297 35.10 14.87 -19.31
CA ALA A 297 36.25 13.97 -19.40
C ALA A 297 35.86 12.49 -19.66
N VAL A 298 34.56 12.15 -19.61
CA VAL A 298 34.10 10.78 -19.82
C VAL A 298 33.96 10.50 -21.31
N ASP A 299 34.89 9.73 -21.86
CA ASP A 299 34.80 9.20 -23.22
C ASP A 299 34.13 7.82 -23.20
N SER A 300 32.86 7.75 -23.59
CA SER A 300 32.11 6.50 -23.66
C SER A 300 30.93 6.61 -24.61
N PRO A 301 30.68 5.61 -25.49
CA PRO A 301 29.49 5.60 -26.36
C PRO A 301 28.17 5.51 -25.58
N HIS A 302 28.22 5.19 -24.27
CA HIS A 302 27.07 5.08 -23.39
C HIS A 302 26.85 6.32 -22.50
N VAL A 303 27.60 7.41 -22.77
CA VAL A 303 27.47 8.71 -22.11
C VAL A 303 27.31 9.77 -23.20
N PRO A 304 26.35 10.70 -23.09
CA PRO A 304 26.25 11.81 -24.03
C PRO A 304 27.52 12.66 -23.99
N GLN A 305 28.07 12.98 -25.15
CA GLN A 305 29.25 13.83 -25.21
C GLN A 305 28.91 15.24 -24.72
N VAL A 306 29.72 15.79 -23.82
CA VAL A 306 29.60 17.19 -23.39
C VAL A 306 30.52 18.04 -24.26
N TYR A 307 29.93 19.05 -24.93
CA TYR A 307 30.66 19.96 -25.81
C TYR A 307 31.14 21.22 -25.09
N ALA A 308 30.31 21.77 -24.20
CA ALA A 308 30.64 22.99 -23.47
C ALA A 308 29.83 23.09 -22.16
N SER A 309 30.36 23.82 -21.19
CA SER A 309 29.65 24.19 -19.96
C SER A 309 30.12 25.55 -19.46
N GLY A 310 29.25 26.32 -18.82
CA GLY A 310 29.62 27.64 -18.33
C GLY A 310 28.48 28.42 -17.70
N LEU A 311 28.71 29.72 -17.54
CA LEU A 311 27.70 30.70 -17.15
C LEU A 311 27.40 31.59 -18.35
N ALA A 312 26.11 31.77 -18.64
CA ALA A 312 25.64 32.72 -19.64
C ALA A 312 25.82 34.16 -19.14
N SER A 313 25.58 35.14 -20.01
CA SER A 313 25.72 36.58 -19.69
C SER A 313 24.79 37.05 -18.57
N ASP A 314 23.67 36.36 -18.35
CA ASP A 314 22.72 36.59 -17.26
C ASP A 314 23.00 35.72 -16.02
N ASN A 315 24.21 35.14 -15.95
CA ASN A 315 24.67 34.23 -14.90
C ASN A 315 23.91 32.89 -14.83
N THR A 316 23.14 32.53 -15.86
CA THR A 316 22.46 31.24 -15.95
C THR A 316 23.47 30.12 -16.27
N PRO A 317 23.60 29.07 -15.45
CA PRO A 317 24.46 27.94 -15.76
C PRO A 317 23.92 27.13 -16.93
N TYR A 318 24.79 26.80 -17.87
CA TYR A 318 24.47 26.02 -19.05
C TYR A 318 25.39 24.81 -19.23
N LEU A 319 24.85 23.77 -19.85
CA LEU A 319 25.57 22.59 -20.30
C LEU A 319 25.11 22.24 -21.72
N VAL A 320 26.04 22.23 -22.66
CA VAL A 320 25.82 21.84 -24.06
C VAL A 320 26.34 20.42 -24.26
N MET A 321 25.48 19.56 -24.78
CA MET A 321 25.76 18.14 -24.95
C MET A 321 25.20 17.61 -26.27
N GLU A 322 25.55 16.37 -26.60
CA GLU A 322 24.98 15.61 -27.71
C GLU A 322 23.45 15.63 -27.68
N LEU A 323 22.82 15.99 -28.80
CA LEU A 323 21.37 15.87 -28.97
C LEU A 323 21.02 14.41 -29.28
N LEU A 324 20.25 13.78 -28.40
CA LEU A 324 19.82 12.39 -28.58
C LEU A 324 18.43 12.30 -29.21
N GLU A 325 18.28 11.38 -30.15
CA GLU A 325 17.00 10.96 -30.72
C GLU A 325 16.59 9.60 -30.13
N GLY A 326 15.37 9.52 -29.57
CA GLY A 326 14.89 8.33 -28.87
C GLY A 326 14.03 8.67 -27.64
N HIS A 327 13.98 7.75 -26.68
CA HIS A 327 13.16 7.91 -25.47
C HIS A 327 13.85 7.36 -24.21
N ASP A 328 13.52 7.94 -23.06
CA ASP A 328 13.96 7.42 -21.76
C ASP A 328 13.23 6.10 -21.36
N LEU A 329 13.85 5.32 -20.49
CA LEU A 329 13.28 4.07 -19.98
C LEU A 329 11.94 4.30 -19.28
N ALA A 330 11.73 5.43 -18.60
CA ALA A 330 10.46 5.71 -17.95
C ALA A 330 9.32 5.83 -18.99
N TRP A 331 9.58 6.38 -20.18
CA TRP A 331 8.64 6.37 -21.30
C TRP A 331 8.32 4.95 -21.75
N HIS A 332 9.35 4.12 -21.96
CA HIS A 332 9.16 2.73 -22.38
C HIS A 332 8.34 1.93 -21.35
N LEU A 333 8.63 2.11 -20.05
CA LEU A 333 7.88 1.46 -18.97
C LEU A 333 6.44 1.95 -18.84
N ARG A 334 6.16 3.23 -19.16
CA ARG A 334 4.78 3.73 -19.21
C ARG A 334 4.00 3.14 -20.38
N LYS A 335 4.66 2.95 -21.52
CA LYS A 335 4.02 2.48 -22.76
C LYS A 335 3.82 0.97 -22.78
N ALA A 336 4.84 0.20 -22.38
CA ALA A 336 4.85 -1.26 -22.47
C ALA A 336 4.64 -1.97 -21.12
N GLY A 337 4.70 -1.24 -20.00
CA GLY A 337 4.63 -1.81 -18.65
C GLY A 337 5.95 -2.43 -18.17
N LYS A 338 6.52 -3.32 -18.99
CA LYS A 338 7.80 -4.02 -18.78
C LYS A 338 8.59 -4.14 -20.08
N LEU A 339 9.85 -4.54 -19.99
CA LEU A 339 10.73 -4.82 -21.13
C LEU A 339 11.01 -6.32 -21.27
N GLU A 340 11.34 -6.75 -22.48
CA GLU A 340 11.86 -8.09 -22.75
C GLU A 340 13.22 -8.29 -22.05
N LEU A 341 13.48 -9.51 -21.56
CA LEU A 341 14.69 -9.83 -20.81
C LEU A 341 15.97 -9.50 -21.58
N GLU A 342 15.97 -9.73 -22.89
CA GLU A 342 17.08 -9.40 -23.79
C GLU A 342 17.47 -7.93 -23.69
N LEU A 343 16.47 -7.04 -23.79
CA LEU A 343 16.69 -5.60 -23.76
C LEU A 343 17.08 -5.10 -22.35
N VAL A 344 16.61 -5.77 -21.29
CA VAL A 344 17.04 -5.46 -19.91
C VAL A 344 18.50 -5.83 -19.69
N VAL A 345 18.94 -6.98 -20.20
CA VAL A 345 20.34 -7.42 -20.12
C VAL A 345 21.24 -6.47 -20.91
N GLU A 346 20.87 -6.14 -22.15
CA GLU A 346 21.57 -5.15 -22.98
C GLU A 346 21.66 -3.78 -22.27
N MET A 347 20.57 -3.31 -21.67
CA MET A 347 20.55 -2.10 -20.85
C MET A 347 21.55 -2.19 -19.70
N CYS A 348 21.56 -3.30 -18.94
CA CYS A 348 22.50 -3.46 -17.82
C CYS A 348 23.95 -3.39 -18.29
N GLU A 349 24.27 -3.96 -19.45
CA GLU A 349 25.63 -3.95 -20.01
C GLU A 349 26.07 -2.56 -20.47
N HIS A 350 25.24 -1.87 -21.24
CA HIS A 350 25.51 -0.52 -21.70
C HIS A 350 25.64 0.45 -20.53
N VAL A 351 24.74 0.37 -19.55
CA VAL A 351 24.79 1.21 -18.35
C VAL A 351 25.98 0.86 -17.46
N ALA A 352 26.34 -0.42 -17.32
CA ALA A 352 27.55 -0.82 -16.59
C ALA A 352 28.83 -0.24 -17.22
N LYS A 353 28.93 -0.26 -18.56
CA LYS A 353 30.04 0.38 -19.28
C LYS A 353 30.07 1.88 -19.00
N ALA A 354 28.94 2.58 -19.06
CA ALA A 354 28.86 4.01 -18.73
C ALA A 354 29.35 4.29 -17.31
N LEU A 355 28.80 3.58 -16.31
CA LEU A 355 29.14 3.73 -14.90
C LEU A 355 30.60 3.40 -14.59
N ALA A 356 31.21 2.45 -15.32
CA ALA A 356 32.63 2.12 -15.19
C ALA A 356 33.53 3.29 -15.61
N HIS A 357 33.30 3.89 -16.79
CA HIS A 357 34.08 5.03 -17.28
C HIS A 357 33.89 6.27 -16.37
N VAL A 358 32.68 6.48 -15.89
CA VAL A 358 32.36 7.58 -14.95
C VAL A 358 33.07 7.39 -13.61
N ARG A 359 33.16 6.14 -13.11
CA ARG A 359 33.93 5.82 -11.90
C ARG A 359 35.42 6.10 -12.09
N GLU A 360 35.98 5.77 -13.25
CA GLU A 360 37.39 6.05 -13.59
C GLU A 360 37.69 7.56 -13.62
N ALA A 361 36.71 8.37 -14.03
CA ALA A 361 36.75 9.84 -13.93
C ALA A 361 36.52 10.37 -12.49
N GLY A 362 36.37 9.50 -11.48
CA GLY A 362 36.17 9.89 -10.08
C GLY A 362 34.76 10.38 -9.75
N VAL A 363 33.79 10.10 -10.62
CA VAL A 363 32.39 10.54 -10.49
C VAL A 363 31.50 9.36 -10.06
N VAL A 364 30.47 9.66 -9.27
CA VAL A 364 29.40 8.72 -8.89
C VAL A 364 28.09 9.39 -9.26
N HIS A 365 27.17 8.68 -9.94
CA HIS A 365 25.95 9.28 -10.47
C HIS A 365 24.97 9.67 -9.34
N ARG A 366 24.68 8.80 -8.38
CA ARG A 366 23.86 9.02 -7.17
C ARG A 366 22.36 9.28 -7.37
N ASP A 367 21.88 9.48 -8.59
CA ASP A 367 20.45 9.70 -8.89
C ASP A 367 20.02 8.88 -10.12
N LEU A 368 20.58 7.68 -10.26
CA LEU A 368 20.25 6.79 -11.36
C LEU A 368 18.79 6.32 -11.22
N LYS A 369 17.99 6.56 -12.27
CA LYS A 369 16.56 6.24 -12.33
C LYS A 369 16.14 6.01 -13.79
N PRO A 370 14.96 5.45 -14.05
CA PRO A 370 14.51 5.19 -15.43
C PRO A 370 14.46 6.44 -16.33
N GLY A 371 14.23 7.63 -15.78
CA GLY A 371 14.26 8.88 -16.56
C GLY A 371 15.66 9.29 -17.05
N ASN A 372 16.71 8.67 -16.51
CA ASN A 372 18.10 8.97 -16.87
C ASN A 372 18.73 7.89 -17.75
N LEU A 373 17.98 6.86 -18.14
CA LEU A 373 18.44 5.84 -19.07
C LEU A 373 17.74 6.06 -20.41
N PHE A 374 18.48 6.49 -21.42
CA PHE A 374 17.94 6.87 -22.72
C PHE A 374 18.29 5.80 -23.75
N LEU A 375 17.28 5.30 -24.47
CA LEU A 375 17.48 4.39 -25.58
C LEU A 375 17.46 5.19 -26.88
N THR A 376 18.57 5.17 -27.61
CA THR A 376 18.68 5.86 -28.90
C THR A 376 17.92 5.12 -30.00
N ASP A 377 17.40 5.88 -30.96
CA ASP A 377 16.78 5.34 -32.19
C ASP A 377 17.82 4.97 -33.27
N SER A 378 19.11 5.23 -33.02
CA SER A 378 20.23 4.82 -33.88
C SER A 378 20.26 3.30 -34.12
N LEU A 379 20.93 2.87 -35.19
CA LEU A 379 21.19 1.45 -35.47
C LEU A 379 22.70 1.18 -35.43
N PRO A 380 23.19 0.30 -34.53
CA PRO A 380 22.43 -0.38 -33.47
C PRO A 380 21.90 0.60 -32.41
N ARG A 381 20.82 0.20 -31.73
CA ARG A 381 20.27 0.97 -30.61
C ARG A 381 21.26 0.92 -29.46
N THR A 382 21.38 2.03 -28.73
CA THR A 382 22.32 2.11 -27.62
C THR A 382 21.64 2.75 -26.42
N TRP A 383 21.92 2.21 -25.24
CA TRP A 383 21.52 2.86 -24.00
C TRP A 383 22.59 3.85 -23.61
N LYS A 384 22.18 5.09 -23.33
CA LYS A 384 23.00 6.16 -22.79
C LYS A 384 22.49 6.60 -21.42
N VAL A 385 23.40 6.94 -20.53
CA VAL A 385 23.08 7.42 -19.18
C VAL A 385 23.17 8.95 -19.19
N LEU A 386 22.11 9.61 -18.75
CA LEU A 386 21.99 11.07 -18.72
C LEU A 386 22.29 11.63 -17.32
N ASP A 387 22.60 12.93 -17.26
CA ASP A 387 22.59 13.73 -16.01
C ASP A 387 23.50 13.21 -14.87
N PHE A 388 24.75 12.88 -15.20
CA PHE A 388 25.77 12.47 -14.23
C PHE A 388 26.09 13.57 -13.21
N GLY A 389 26.02 13.22 -11.92
CA GLY A 389 26.57 14.03 -10.83
C GLY A 389 25.76 15.27 -10.44
N LEU A 390 25.19 16.00 -11.41
CA LEU A 390 24.62 17.35 -11.25
C LEU A 390 23.57 17.48 -10.14
N SER A 391 23.01 16.37 -9.66
CA SER A 391 22.14 16.32 -8.48
C SER A 391 22.89 16.62 -7.16
N LYS A 392 24.12 16.14 -6.91
CA LYS A 392 24.80 16.37 -5.61
C LYS A 392 25.19 17.84 -5.40
N VAL A 393 25.62 18.46 -6.48
CA VAL A 393 26.04 19.86 -6.59
C VAL A 393 25.04 20.83 -5.97
N LEU A 394 23.77 20.65 -6.31
CA LEU A 394 22.75 21.68 -6.14
C LEU A 394 22.07 21.63 -4.77
N TRP A 395 22.27 20.55 -4.01
CA TRP A 395 21.46 20.32 -2.79
C TRP A 395 22.28 20.15 -1.51
N GLY A 396 23.60 20.00 -1.58
CA GLY A 396 24.45 19.86 -0.38
C GLY A 396 24.45 18.45 0.21
N ALA A 397 25.51 18.10 0.95
CA ALA A 397 25.58 16.83 1.66
C ALA A 397 24.60 16.87 2.85
N GLY A 398 23.50 16.13 2.78
CA GLY A 398 22.55 15.96 3.89
C GLY A 398 21.20 16.67 3.76
N SER A 399 20.93 17.38 2.67
CA SER A 399 19.61 18.01 2.48
C SER A 399 18.66 17.08 1.73
N LEU A 400 17.98 16.17 2.44
CA LEU A 400 16.73 15.56 1.95
C LEU A 400 15.58 16.57 2.16
N THR A 401 15.62 17.72 1.48
CA THR A 401 14.52 18.70 1.48
C THR A 401 13.27 18.14 0.80
N ARG A 402 12.09 18.67 1.14
CA ARG A 402 10.77 18.25 0.60
C ARG A 402 10.71 18.16 -0.94
N ASP A 403 11.55 18.90 -1.65
CA ASP A 403 11.63 18.85 -3.12
C ASP A 403 12.39 17.63 -3.66
N HIS A 404 13.26 16.99 -2.85
CA HIS A 404 13.87 15.69 -3.19
C HIS A 404 12.88 14.51 -3.16
N ALA A 405 11.77 14.67 -2.46
CA ALA A 405 10.69 13.69 -2.45
C ALA A 405 9.94 13.61 -3.79
N VAL A 406 10.27 14.49 -4.75
CA VAL A 406 9.69 14.54 -6.09
C VAL A 406 10.41 13.58 -7.06
N GLY A 407 11.59 13.05 -6.70
CA GLY A 407 12.19 11.86 -7.32
C GLY A 407 11.69 10.59 -6.65
N THR A 408 11.38 9.53 -7.40
CA THR A 408 10.84 8.29 -6.83
C THR A 408 11.92 7.61 -5.96
N PRO A 409 11.81 7.60 -4.60
CA PRO A 409 12.84 7.05 -3.70
C PRO A 409 13.10 5.55 -3.90
N SER A 410 12.27 4.88 -4.71
CA SER A 410 12.32 3.46 -5.06
C SER A 410 13.65 2.95 -5.59
N TYR A 411 14.51 3.81 -6.15
CA TYR A 411 15.80 3.41 -6.75
C TYR A 411 17.01 3.81 -5.90
N MET A 412 16.81 4.54 -4.79
CA MET A 412 17.91 4.95 -3.91
C MET A 412 18.54 3.75 -3.23
N ALA A 413 19.87 3.79 -3.08
CA ALA A 413 20.58 2.81 -2.28
C ALA A 413 20.38 3.08 -0.77
N PRO A 414 20.35 2.05 0.10
CA PRO A 414 20.18 2.20 1.55
C PRO A 414 21.16 3.18 2.19
N GLU A 415 22.42 3.20 1.75
CA GLU A 415 23.45 4.10 2.23
C GLU A 415 23.15 5.58 1.95
N GLN A 416 22.42 5.90 0.88
CA GLN A 416 21.98 7.28 0.59
C GLN A 416 20.94 7.78 1.60
N ILE A 417 20.32 6.86 2.35
CA ILE A 417 19.33 7.16 3.40
C ILE A 417 20.00 7.11 4.78
N ARG A 418 20.89 6.14 5.00
CA ARG A 418 21.46 5.81 6.31
C ARG A 418 22.72 6.59 6.67
N GLY A 419 23.50 7.10 5.72
CA GLY A 419 24.83 7.62 6.03
C GLY A 419 25.44 8.60 5.02
N PRO A 420 26.61 9.18 5.36
CA PRO A 420 27.25 10.23 4.57
C PRO A 420 28.10 9.70 3.39
N GLU A 421 28.50 8.44 3.41
CA GLU A 421 29.39 7.86 2.39
C GLU A 421 28.62 7.10 1.31
N VAL A 422 28.55 7.72 0.13
CA VAL A 422 27.94 7.16 -1.08
C VAL A 422 29.04 7.00 -2.14
N ASP A 423 29.32 5.76 -2.53
CA ASP A 423 30.28 5.37 -3.57
C ASP A 423 29.59 4.73 -4.79
N HIS A 424 30.36 4.16 -5.71
CA HIS A 424 29.85 3.54 -6.95
C HIS A 424 28.92 2.34 -6.70
N LEU A 425 28.92 1.74 -5.51
CA LEU A 425 28.01 0.64 -5.17
C LEU A 425 26.55 1.12 -5.02
N ALA A 426 26.33 2.41 -4.84
CA ALA A 426 24.99 2.99 -4.86
C ALA A 426 24.39 2.97 -6.27
N ASP A 427 25.20 3.29 -7.29
CA ASP A 427 24.75 3.25 -8.70
C ASP A 427 24.48 1.81 -9.16
N LEU A 428 25.27 0.84 -8.66
CA LEU A 428 25.02 -0.58 -8.88
C LEU A 428 23.67 -1.02 -8.30
N TYR A 429 23.37 -0.63 -7.06
CA TYR A 429 22.07 -0.91 -6.43
C TYR A 429 20.93 -0.30 -7.26
N ALA A 430 21.08 0.95 -7.68
CA ALA A 430 20.09 1.64 -8.48
C ALA A 430 19.86 0.95 -9.84
N LEU A 431 20.92 0.49 -10.51
CA LEU A 431 20.80 -0.28 -11.74
C LEU A 431 20.06 -1.60 -11.52
N ALA A 432 20.35 -2.32 -10.43
CA ALA A 432 19.63 -3.55 -10.09
C ALA A 432 18.14 -3.29 -9.78
N ALA A 433 17.82 -2.19 -9.08
CA ALA A 433 16.45 -1.77 -8.82
C ALA A 433 15.70 -1.37 -10.11
N ILE A 434 16.39 -0.74 -11.06
CA ILE A 434 15.85 -0.42 -12.39
C ILE A 434 15.62 -1.69 -13.20
N ALA A 435 16.57 -2.64 -13.21
CA ALA A 435 16.41 -3.93 -13.87
C ALA A 435 15.22 -4.71 -13.29
N TYR A 436 15.07 -4.75 -11.96
CA TYR A 436 13.88 -5.31 -11.30
C TYR A 436 12.59 -4.67 -11.81
N ARG A 437 12.52 -3.34 -11.87
CA ARG A 437 11.36 -2.61 -12.39
C ARG A 437 11.09 -2.94 -13.86
N ALA A 438 12.14 -3.00 -14.67
CA ALA A 438 12.02 -3.24 -16.10
C ALA A 438 11.51 -4.65 -16.41
N ILE A 439 11.90 -5.64 -15.59
CA ILE A 439 11.46 -7.02 -15.71
C ILE A 439 10.03 -7.21 -15.18
N THR A 440 9.77 -6.75 -13.96
CA THR A 440 8.51 -7.03 -13.24
C THR A 440 7.38 -6.07 -13.60
N GLY A 441 7.70 -4.93 -14.22
CA GLY A 441 6.74 -3.85 -14.45
C GLY A 441 6.27 -3.13 -13.18
N THR A 442 6.87 -3.40 -12.02
CA THR A 442 6.55 -2.80 -10.71
C THR A 442 7.84 -2.33 -10.03
N PRO A 443 7.93 -1.12 -9.42
CA PRO A 443 9.17 -0.76 -8.73
C PRO A 443 9.41 -1.69 -7.52
N PRO A 444 10.66 -1.89 -7.09
CA PRO A 444 10.95 -2.76 -5.94
C PRO A 444 10.29 -2.28 -4.65
N PHE A 445 10.17 -0.95 -4.49
CA PHE A 445 9.48 -0.32 -3.37
C PHE A 445 8.52 0.75 -3.88
N SER A 446 7.26 0.71 -3.45
CA SER A 446 6.24 1.73 -3.76
C SER A 446 5.48 2.11 -2.48
N GLY A 447 4.80 3.26 -2.49
CA GLY A 447 3.98 3.70 -1.37
C GLY A 447 3.61 5.18 -1.43
N ASN A 448 2.51 5.55 -0.79
CA ASN A 448 1.94 6.91 -0.86
C ASN A 448 2.66 7.90 0.07
N GLU A 449 3.49 7.40 0.98
CA GLU A 449 4.28 8.21 1.91
C GLU A 449 5.76 7.97 1.65
N VAL A 450 6.47 9.04 1.30
CA VAL A 450 7.91 9.02 0.99
C VAL A 450 8.71 8.43 2.14
N ALA A 451 8.41 8.80 3.39
CA ALA A 451 9.05 8.25 4.58
C ALA A 451 8.89 6.73 4.70
N LYS A 452 7.71 6.19 4.35
CA LYS A 452 7.50 4.74 4.31
C LYS A 452 8.32 4.10 3.21
N VAL A 453 8.37 4.68 2.00
CA VAL A 453 9.20 4.12 0.92
C VAL A 453 10.68 4.13 1.30
N LEU A 454 11.19 5.23 1.87
CA LEU A 454 12.56 5.31 2.37
C LEU A 454 12.86 4.25 3.45
N TYR A 455 11.92 4.01 4.38
CA TYR A 455 12.05 2.93 5.35
C TYR A 455 12.14 1.56 4.68
N ARG A 456 11.31 1.29 3.65
CA ARG A 456 11.36 0.02 2.90
C ARG A 456 12.67 -0.13 2.14
N VAL A 457 13.11 0.92 1.47
CA VAL A 457 14.40 0.95 0.77
C VAL A 457 15.53 0.65 1.76
N ALA A 458 15.51 1.28 2.93
CA ALA A 458 16.53 1.05 3.93
C ALA A 458 16.45 -0.36 4.54
N TYR A 459 15.28 -0.92 4.83
CA TYR A 459 15.16 -2.06 5.75
C TYR A 459 14.36 -3.26 5.23
N GLN A 460 13.77 -3.23 4.05
CA GLN A 460 12.95 -4.33 3.53
C GLN A 460 13.48 -4.88 2.21
N GLN A 461 13.46 -6.20 2.05
CA GLN A 461 13.65 -6.84 0.75
C GLN A 461 12.41 -6.60 -0.12
N PRO A 462 12.56 -6.39 -1.43
CA PRO A 462 11.42 -6.24 -2.32
C PRO A 462 10.68 -7.59 -2.46
N LEU A 463 9.52 -7.57 -3.11
CA LEU A 463 8.79 -8.80 -3.44
C LEU A 463 9.63 -9.70 -4.35
N CYS A 464 9.36 -11.00 -4.31
CA CYS A 464 10.06 -11.94 -5.18
C CYS A 464 9.66 -11.63 -6.64
N PRO A 465 10.61 -11.41 -7.57
CA PRO A 465 10.25 -11.11 -8.95
C PRO A 465 9.47 -12.26 -9.62
N GLY A 466 9.75 -13.52 -9.27
CA GLY A 466 9.04 -14.70 -9.76
C GLY A 466 7.56 -14.78 -9.36
N GLU A 467 7.16 -14.06 -8.30
CA GLU A 467 5.73 -13.90 -7.92
C GLU A 467 5.01 -12.88 -8.81
N LEU A 468 5.75 -11.97 -9.47
CA LEU A 468 5.19 -10.90 -10.29
C LEU A 468 5.20 -11.23 -11.78
N THR A 469 6.21 -11.96 -12.25
CA THR A 469 6.34 -12.37 -13.66
C THR A 469 7.22 -13.61 -13.78
N ARG A 470 7.01 -14.41 -14.81
CA ARG A 470 7.84 -15.58 -15.10
C ARG A 470 9.25 -15.15 -15.46
N ILE A 471 10.24 -15.56 -14.66
CA ILE A 471 11.67 -15.37 -14.94
C ILE A 471 12.50 -16.58 -14.47
N PRO A 472 13.71 -16.77 -15.03
CA PRO A 472 14.70 -17.72 -14.49
C PRO A 472 15.06 -17.42 -13.03
N VAL A 473 15.20 -18.46 -12.22
CA VAL A 473 15.62 -18.34 -10.81
C VAL A 473 17.01 -17.71 -10.70
N ASP A 474 17.93 -18.02 -11.62
CA ASP A 474 19.26 -17.42 -11.63
C ASP A 474 19.19 -15.88 -11.76
N LEU A 475 18.20 -15.32 -12.47
CA LEU A 475 17.99 -13.86 -12.53
C LEU A 475 17.46 -13.29 -11.21
N GLU A 476 16.62 -14.03 -10.48
CA GLU A 476 16.21 -13.64 -9.12
C GLU A 476 17.43 -13.53 -8.20
N LEU A 477 18.35 -14.51 -8.25
CA LEU A 477 19.55 -14.51 -7.43
C LEU A 477 20.46 -13.31 -7.73
N VAL A 478 20.66 -13.00 -9.01
CA VAL A 478 21.47 -11.84 -9.42
C VAL A 478 20.83 -10.52 -8.99
N LEU A 479 19.51 -10.38 -9.14
CA LEU A 479 18.76 -9.21 -8.66
C LEU A 479 18.84 -9.07 -7.14
N ALA A 480 18.76 -10.18 -6.39
CA ALA A 480 18.89 -10.19 -4.94
C ALA A 480 20.27 -9.67 -4.49
N LEU A 481 21.34 -10.16 -5.12
CA LEU A 481 22.71 -9.71 -4.85
C LEU A 481 22.89 -8.23 -5.22
N GLY A 482 22.39 -7.79 -6.39
CA GLY A 482 22.48 -6.39 -6.81
C GLY A 482 21.74 -5.42 -5.87
N MET A 483 20.59 -5.83 -5.33
CA MET A 483 19.78 -5.05 -4.39
C MET A 483 20.02 -5.38 -2.91
N ALA A 484 21.13 -6.06 -2.58
CA ALA A 484 21.44 -6.39 -1.20
C ALA A 484 21.62 -5.11 -0.37
N LYS A 485 21.10 -5.11 0.86
CA LYS A 485 21.13 -3.89 1.70
C LYS A 485 22.53 -3.56 2.18
N GLU A 486 23.28 -4.58 2.58
CA GLU A 486 24.67 -4.44 2.96
C GLU A 486 25.55 -4.38 1.71
N ARG A 487 26.42 -3.37 1.63
CA ARG A 487 27.28 -3.12 0.46
C ARG A 487 28.20 -4.31 0.14
N GLY A 488 28.70 -4.99 1.18
CA GLY A 488 29.58 -6.15 1.04
C GLY A 488 28.91 -7.39 0.45
N ASP A 489 27.58 -7.48 0.47
CA ASP A 489 26.85 -8.60 -0.11
C ASP A 489 26.62 -8.43 -1.63
N ARG A 490 26.81 -7.21 -2.15
CA ARG A 490 26.63 -6.87 -3.57
C ARG A 490 27.79 -7.37 -4.43
N PHE A 491 27.70 -7.15 -5.73
CA PHE A 491 28.85 -7.26 -6.62
C PHE A 491 29.83 -6.11 -6.36
N ALA A 492 31.13 -6.36 -6.37
CA ALA A 492 32.15 -5.33 -6.15
C ALA A 492 32.22 -4.29 -7.29
N LYS A 493 31.80 -4.70 -8.49
CA LYS A 493 31.86 -3.96 -9.75
C LYS A 493 30.55 -4.10 -10.50
N VAL A 494 30.09 -3.04 -11.16
CA VAL A 494 28.82 -3.02 -11.89
C VAL A 494 28.89 -3.88 -13.16
N GLU A 495 30.09 -4.03 -13.70
CA GLU A 495 30.44 -4.88 -14.83
C GLU A 495 30.20 -6.36 -14.47
N HIS A 496 30.51 -6.78 -13.23
CA HIS A 496 30.24 -8.14 -12.75
C HIS A 496 28.74 -8.38 -12.60
N PHE A 497 27.97 -7.37 -12.15
CA PHE A 497 26.51 -7.46 -12.10
C PHE A 497 25.92 -7.63 -13.51
N ALA A 498 26.35 -6.83 -14.49
CA ALA A 498 25.89 -6.96 -15.87
C ALA A 498 26.25 -8.31 -16.50
N ALA A 499 27.48 -8.78 -16.29
CA ALA A 499 27.90 -10.11 -16.75
C ALA A 499 27.06 -11.23 -16.12
N ALA A 500 26.77 -11.13 -14.82
CA ALA A 500 25.91 -12.09 -14.13
C ALA A 500 24.46 -12.06 -14.63
N MET A 501 23.91 -10.88 -14.97
CA MET A 501 22.59 -10.76 -15.59
C MET A 501 22.52 -11.50 -16.93
N ARG A 502 23.55 -11.36 -17.78
CA ARG A 502 23.66 -12.09 -19.05
C ARG A 502 23.75 -13.60 -18.82
N ALA A 503 24.68 -14.03 -17.97
CA ALA A 503 24.89 -15.44 -17.67
C ALA A 503 23.63 -16.10 -17.08
N ALA A 504 22.91 -15.41 -16.19
CA ALA A 504 21.67 -15.88 -15.60
C ALA A 504 20.54 -16.04 -16.63
N ARG A 505 20.44 -15.12 -17.60
CA ARG A 505 19.48 -15.24 -18.72
C ARG A 505 19.80 -16.47 -19.58
N GLU A 506 21.08 -16.74 -19.83
CA GLU A 506 21.57 -17.82 -20.68
C GLU A 506 21.63 -19.19 -19.97
N GLY A 507 21.35 -19.25 -18.66
CA GLY A 507 21.45 -20.47 -17.86
C GLY A 507 22.90 -20.89 -17.58
N GLN A 508 23.84 -19.96 -17.63
CA GLN A 508 25.28 -20.14 -17.47
C GLN A 508 25.82 -19.43 -16.22
N LEU A 509 24.97 -19.13 -15.24
CA LEU A 509 25.40 -18.45 -14.02
C LEU A 509 26.41 -19.33 -13.24
N GLU A 510 27.53 -18.73 -12.83
CA GLU A 510 28.57 -19.41 -12.06
C GLU A 510 28.04 -19.94 -10.72
N ASP A 511 28.50 -21.13 -10.33
CA ASP A 511 28.07 -21.79 -9.08
C ASP A 511 28.38 -20.97 -7.82
N GLU A 512 29.47 -20.21 -7.82
CA GLU A 512 29.81 -19.31 -6.71
C GLU A 512 28.76 -18.21 -6.56
N THR A 513 28.39 -17.55 -7.66
CA THR A 513 27.35 -16.50 -7.66
C THR A 513 26.00 -17.08 -7.26
N ARG A 514 25.64 -18.26 -7.78
CA ARG A 514 24.41 -18.98 -7.39
C ARG A 514 24.40 -19.29 -5.89
N SER A 515 25.51 -19.79 -5.35
CA SER A 515 25.66 -20.12 -3.93
C SER A 515 25.55 -18.89 -3.03
N ARG A 516 26.18 -17.78 -3.43
CA ARG A 516 26.06 -16.47 -2.74
C ARG A 516 24.62 -15.96 -2.72
N GLY A 517 23.92 -16.02 -3.86
CA GLY A 517 22.51 -15.62 -3.97
C GLY A 517 21.61 -16.42 -3.02
N TRP A 518 21.77 -17.75 -3.00
CA TRP A 518 21.01 -18.59 -2.07
C TRP A 518 21.36 -18.34 -0.60
N ALA A 519 22.63 -18.10 -0.28
CA ALA A 519 23.03 -17.76 1.08
C ALA A 519 22.41 -16.43 1.55
N LEU A 520 22.36 -15.44 0.67
CA LEU A 520 21.70 -14.16 0.94
C LEU A 520 20.21 -14.36 1.19
N LEU A 521 19.49 -15.04 0.29
CA LEU A 521 18.04 -15.24 0.41
C LEU A 521 17.63 -16.17 1.56
N ARG A 522 18.49 -17.11 1.98
CA ARG A 522 18.27 -17.88 3.23
C ARG A 522 18.32 -16.98 4.47
N SER A 523 19.21 -15.99 4.46
CA SER A 523 19.36 -15.05 5.58
C SER A 523 18.29 -13.96 5.55
N TYR A 524 17.93 -13.52 4.35
CA TYR A 524 17.02 -12.41 4.09
C TYR A 524 16.08 -12.74 2.91
N PRO A 525 14.99 -13.51 3.16
CA PRO A 525 14.04 -13.85 2.12
C PRO A 525 13.41 -12.61 1.48
N TRP A 526 12.94 -12.74 0.24
CA TRP A 526 12.13 -11.69 -0.39
C TRP A 526 10.94 -11.28 0.49
N GLY A 527 10.59 -9.99 0.46
CA GLY A 527 9.52 -9.40 1.28
C GLY A 527 9.82 -9.30 2.79
N SER A 528 10.94 -9.86 3.28
CA SER A 528 11.32 -9.79 4.70
C SER A 528 11.90 -8.42 5.09
N SER A 529 11.80 -8.06 6.37
CA SER A 529 12.49 -6.91 6.94
C SER A 529 13.83 -7.30 7.56
N GLN A 530 14.89 -6.57 7.21
CA GLN A 530 16.17 -6.62 7.90
C GLN A 530 16.11 -5.69 9.12
N GLN A 531 16.18 -6.26 10.32
CA GLN A 531 16.53 -5.47 11.49
C GLN A 531 17.99 -5.01 11.38
N PRO A 532 18.32 -3.77 11.77
CA PRO A 532 19.70 -3.31 11.79
C PRO A 532 20.54 -4.27 12.66
N ARG A 533 21.66 -4.77 12.12
CA ARG A 533 22.62 -5.55 12.91
C ARG A 533 23.03 -4.69 14.10
N SER A 534 22.68 -5.11 15.32
CA SER A 534 23.26 -4.51 16.52
C SER A 534 24.78 -4.65 16.41
N GLY A 535 25.48 -3.51 16.39
CA GLY A 535 26.90 -3.48 16.15
C GLY A 535 27.64 -4.27 17.22
N LYS A 536 28.05 -5.51 16.92
CA LYS A 536 29.21 -6.11 17.55
C LYS A 536 30.44 -5.37 17.03
N ARG A 537 30.76 -4.22 17.65
CA ARG A 537 32.15 -3.78 17.70
C ARG A 537 32.88 -4.86 18.50
N GLY A 538 33.68 -5.67 17.82
CA GLY A 538 34.67 -6.51 18.48
C GLY A 538 35.59 -5.59 19.27
N GLY A 539 35.47 -5.62 20.59
CA GLY A 539 36.51 -5.13 21.47
C GLY A 539 37.72 -6.07 21.35
N PRO A 540 38.96 -5.55 21.39
CA PRO A 540 40.13 -6.40 21.36
C PRO A 540 40.13 -7.32 22.59
N SER A 541 40.36 -8.60 22.33
CA SER A 541 40.65 -9.61 23.34
C SER A 541 41.87 -9.17 24.14
N ALA A 542 41.66 -8.68 25.36
CA ALA A 542 42.73 -8.54 26.34
C ALA A 542 42.93 -9.92 26.99
N ALA A 543 44.06 -10.53 26.67
CA ALA A 543 44.60 -11.66 27.41
C ALA A 543 44.98 -11.20 28.83
N ALA A 544 44.52 -11.95 29.83
CA ALA A 544 45.16 -12.18 31.12
C ALA A 544 44.69 -13.55 31.62
#